data_AF-A0A085BJ51-F1
#
_entry.id   AF-A0A085BJ51-F1
#
_cell.length_a   1.000
_cell.length_b   1.000
_cell.length_c   1.000
_cell.angle_alpha   90.00
_cell.angle_beta   90.00
_cell.angle_gamma   90.00
#
_symmetry.space_group_name_H-M   'P 1'
#
loop_
_entity.id
_entity.type
_entity.pdbx_description
1 polymer ?
#
loop_
_entity_poly.entity_id
_entity_poly.type
_entity_poly.pdbx_seq_one_letter_code
_entity_poly.pdbx_strand_id
1 'polypeptide(L)'
;MNLDIKKRIDSIAHPEAIKLFFALINQFIKNNVISETDERFVLNVRNDNRKRFSVNLNSRMILYINGGYEFGFMIDQEDWKNFENITITKKESFEKYEPAAFLVTFSFDEVVENRDLITKYWLKSCKEYLPSQQRSQYRKHHMPELFNIATKSELLDKYLMDPIESYSKFQQIIIDFKEYIKSEDSKLNNFEI
;
A
#
# COMPACT_ATOMS: atom_id res chain seq x y z
N MET A 1 -5.11 8.68 14.54
CA MET A 1 -4.41 7.61 13.83
C MET A 1 -5.31 6.39 13.83
N ASN A 2 -5.86 6.02 12.69
CA ASN A 2 -6.64 4.80 12.54
C ASN A 2 -5.74 3.55 12.65
N LEU A 3 -6.12 2.66 13.57
CA LEU A 3 -5.36 1.45 13.93
C LEU A 3 -5.31 0.42 12.80
N ASP A 4 -6.34 0.31 11.96
CA ASP A 4 -6.34 -0.61 10.82
C ASP A 4 -5.34 -0.17 9.75
N ILE A 5 -5.25 1.15 9.52
CA ILE A 5 -4.26 1.72 8.61
C ILE A 5 -2.86 1.49 9.17
N LYS A 6 -2.62 1.80 10.45
CA LYS A 6 -1.30 1.62 11.10
C LYS A 6 -0.87 0.16 11.08
N LYS A 7 -1.73 -0.76 11.54
CA LYS A 7 -1.47 -2.21 11.49
C LYS A 7 -1.15 -2.70 10.07
N ARG A 8 -1.82 -2.14 9.05
CA ARG A 8 -1.52 -2.48 7.66
C ARG A 8 -0.15 -1.95 7.24
N ILE A 9 0.17 -0.68 7.53
CA ILE A 9 1.50 -0.11 7.25
C ILE A 9 2.58 -0.94 7.94
N ASP A 10 2.40 -1.29 9.21
CA ASP A 10 3.37 -2.08 9.99
C ASP A 10 3.54 -3.52 9.47
N SER A 11 2.52 -4.05 8.78
CA SER A 11 2.59 -5.39 8.17
C SER A 11 3.31 -5.42 6.83
N ILE A 12 3.68 -4.26 6.28
CA ILE A 12 4.30 -4.16 4.96
C ILE A 12 5.82 -4.20 5.14
N ALA A 13 6.47 -5.13 4.45
CA ALA A 13 7.87 -5.47 4.69
C ALA A 13 8.86 -4.30 4.47
N HIS A 14 8.52 -3.39 3.56
CA HIS A 14 9.40 -2.32 3.12
C HIS A 14 8.72 -0.94 3.32
N PRO A 15 9.19 -0.12 4.26
CA PRO A 15 8.73 1.26 4.42
C PRO A 15 8.84 2.09 3.14
N GLU A 16 9.86 1.85 2.33
CA GLU A 16 10.13 2.50 1.04
C GLU A 16 9.00 2.22 0.04
N ALA A 17 8.46 1.00 0.05
CA ALA A 17 7.34 0.64 -0.81
C ALA A 17 6.07 1.40 -0.40
N ILE A 18 5.84 1.61 0.90
CA ILE A 18 4.74 2.45 1.39
C ILE A 18 4.93 3.92 1.00
N LYS A 19 6.15 4.45 1.15
CA LYS A 19 6.49 5.81 0.71
C LYS A 19 6.23 5.98 -0.78
N LEU A 20 6.67 5.03 -1.61
CA LEU A 20 6.44 5.04 -3.05
C LEU A 20 4.94 4.98 -3.37
N PHE A 21 4.19 4.08 -2.73
CA PHE A 21 2.75 3.94 -2.94
C PHE A 21 1.99 5.26 -2.68
N PHE A 22 2.24 5.91 -1.53
CA PHE A 22 1.60 7.19 -1.23
C PHE A 22 2.12 8.34 -2.09
N ALA A 23 3.38 8.33 -2.51
CA ALA A 23 3.91 9.30 -3.46
C ALA A 23 3.22 9.21 -4.83
N LEU A 24 3.00 8.00 -5.34
CA LEU A 24 2.26 7.75 -6.59
C LEU A 24 0.82 8.29 -6.49
N ILE A 25 0.13 8.01 -5.37
CA ILE A 25 -1.22 8.53 -5.14
C ILE A 25 -1.23 10.06 -5.14
N ASN A 26 -0.28 10.70 -4.43
CA ASN A 26 -0.17 12.15 -4.38
C ASN A 26 0.05 12.76 -5.78
N GLN A 27 0.90 12.14 -6.59
CA GLN A 27 1.15 12.54 -7.96
C GLN A 27 -0.12 12.44 -8.82
N PHE A 28 -0.86 11.35 -8.71
CA PHE A 28 -2.15 11.19 -9.39
C PHE A 28 -3.16 12.26 -8.96
N ILE A 29 -3.31 12.51 -7.65
CA ILE A 29 -4.22 13.51 -7.09
C ILE A 29 -3.89 14.90 -7.63
N LYS A 30 -2.62 15.31 -7.57
CA LYS A 30 -2.17 16.64 -8.03
C LYS A 30 -2.37 16.82 -9.53
N ASN A 31 -2.02 15.81 -10.33
CA ASN A 31 -2.12 15.90 -11.79
C ASN A 31 -3.58 15.99 -12.29
N ASN A 32 -4.54 15.51 -11.51
CA ASN A 32 -5.94 15.42 -11.90
C ASN A 32 -6.88 16.27 -11.01
N VAL A 33 -6.32 17.05 -10.08
CA VAL A 33 -7.06 17.92 -9.16
C VAL A 33 -8.18 17.16 -8.42
N ILE A 34 -7.85 15.96 -7.93
CA ILE A 34 -8.80 15.12 -7.20
C ILE A 34 -8.99 15.65 -5.78
N SER A 35 -10.23 15.92 -5.39
CA SER A 35 -10.57 16.26 -4.01
C SER A 35 -10.84 15.03 -3.15
N GLU A 36 -10.77 15.17 -1.83
CA GLU A 36 -11.14 14.11 -0.88
C GLU A 36 -12.60 13.63 -1.05
N THR A 37 -13.46 14.55 -1.48
CA THR A 37 -14.89 14.33 -1.72
C THR A 37 -15.20 13.79 -3.11
N ASP A 38 -14.21 13.61 -3.99
CA ASP A 38 -14.43 13.08 -5.34
C ASP A 38 -15.01 11.66 -5.27
N GLU A 39 -16.26 11.51 -5.70
CA GLU A 39 -16.99 10.24 -5.58
C GLU A 39 -16.46 9.14 -6.51
N ARG A 40 -15.65 9.50 -7.50
CA ARG A 40 -14.99 8.59 -8.43
C ARG A 40 -13.79 7.91 -7.79
N PHE A 41 -13.14 8.58 -6.85
CA PHE A 41 -11.87 8.17 -6.27
C PHE A 41 -12.03 7.51 -4.90
N VAL A 42 -11.42 6.34 -4.74
CA VAL A 42 -11.56 5.51 -3.54
C VAL A 42 -10.20 4.99 -3.11
N LEU A 43 -9.82 5.28 -1.87
CA LEU A 43 -8.69 4.68 -1.18
C LEU A 43 -9.21 3.78 -0.09
N ASN A 44 -8.75 2.53 -0.02
CA ASN A 44 -9.15 1.62 1.04
C ASN A 44 -8.02 0.69 1.47
N VAL A 45 -8.21 0.12 2.66
CA VAL A 45 -7.44 -1.02 3.17
C VAL A 45 -8.33 -2.25 3.13
N ARG A 46 -7.84 -3.33 2.52
CA ARG A 46 -8.45 -4.66 2.65
C ARG A 46 -7.72 -5.44 3.72
N ASN A 47 -8.46 -5.88 4.74
CA ASN A 47 -7.96 -6.74 5.82
C ASN A 47 -8.44 -8.20 5.71
N ASP A 48 -9.13 -8.54 4.63
CA ASP A 48 -9.45 -9.91 4.25
C ASP A 48 -8.21 -10.67 3.74
N ASN A 49 -8.38 -11.84 3.13
CA ASN A 49 -7.29 -12.68 2.62
C ASN A 49 -6.34 -11.96 1.65
N ARG A 50 -6.75 -10.84 1.04
CA ARG A 50 -5.94 -10.08 0.06
C ARG A 50 -5.08 -9.00 0.70
N LYS A 51 -5.23 -8.73 2.00
CA LYS A 51 -4.31 -7.95 2.87
C LYS A 51 -3.51 -6.83 2.18
N ARG A 52 -4.18 -5.84 1.58
CA ARG A 52 -3.56 -4.83 0.71
C ARG A 52 -4.14 -3.42 0.89
N PHE A 53 -3.37 -2.41 0.50
CA PHE A 53 -3.94 -1.10 0.16
C PHE A 53 -4.45 -1.15 -1.28
N SER A 54 -5.56 -0.47 -1.57
CA SER A 54 -6.08 -0.37 -2.93
C SER A 54 -6.60 1.02 -3.23
N VAL A 55 -6.36 1.42 -4.47
CA VAL A 55 -6.82 2.65 -5.07
C VAL A 55 -7.74 2.26 -6.21
N ASN A 56 -8.96 2.77 -6.17
CA ASN A 56 -9.92 2.60 -7.24
C ASN A 56 -10.34 3.96 -7.80
N LEU A 57 -10.51 3.98 -9.12
CA LEU A 57 -11.09 5.09 -9.88
C LEU A 57 -12.27 4.55 -10.65
N ASN A 58 -13.45 5.17 -10.58
CA ASN A 58 -14.65 4.74 -11.32
C ASN A 58 -14.90 3.23 -11.23
N SER A 59 -14.79 2.67 -10.01
CA SER A 59 -14.96 1.24 -9.73
C SER A 59 -13.89 0.29 -10.31
N ARG A 60 -12.83 0.80 -10.94
CA ARG A 60 -11.69 0.02 -11.43
C ARG A 60 -10.49 0.17 -10.52
N MET A 61 -9.75 -0.90 -10.27
CA MET A 61 -8.52 -0.85 -9.47
C MET A 61 -7.41 -0.24 -10.31
N ILE A 62 -6.87 0.91 -9.88
CA ILE A 62 -5.83 1.61 -10.64
C ILE A 62 -4.44 1.46 -10.03
N LEU A 63 -4.36 1.23 -8.73
CA LEU A 63 -3.12 1.03 -8.00
C LEU A 63 -3.38 0.14 -6.79
N TYR A 64 -2.49 -0.80 -6.49
CA TYR A 64 -2.48 -1.49 -5.20
C TYR A 64 -1.05 -1.80 -4.77
N ILE A 65 -0.85 -1.99 -3.46
CA ILE A 65 0.37 -2.59 -2.91
C ILE A 65 -0.01 -3.75 -1.99
N ASN A 66 0.66 -4.89 -2.17
CA ASN A 66 0.44 -6.11 -1.40
C ASN A 66 1.77 -6.59 -0.76
N GLY A 67 1.78 -6.77 0.56
CA GLY A 67 2.94 -7.24 1.33
C GLY A 67 4.18 -6.33 1.33
N GLY A 68 4.23 -5.29 0.49
CA GLY A 68 5.43 -4.50 0.22
C GLY A 68 6.25 -5.01 -0.95
N TYR A 69 5.83 -6.12 -1.56
CA TYR A 69 6.59 -6.81 -2.61
C TYR A 69 5.95 -6.67 -3.98
N GLU A 70 4.64 -6.44 -4.04
CA GLU A 70 3.90 -6.41 -5.29
C GLU A 70 3.14 -5.10 -5.43
N PHE A 71 3.23 -4.51 -6.61
CA PHE A 71 2.40 -3.39 -7.02
C PHE A 71 1.58 -3.78 -8.24
N GLY A 72 0.29 -3.46 -8.20
CA GLY A 72 -0.55 -3.53 -9.39
C GLY A 72 -0.85 -2.16 -9.94
N PHE A 73 -0.78 -2.01 -11.26
CA PHE A 73 -1.09 -0.79 -11.99
C PHE A 73 -2.12 -1.08 -13.08
N MET A 74 -3.01 -0.12 -13.32
CA MET A 74 -3.80 -0.10 -14.54
C MET A 74 -2.97 0.45 -15.68
N ILE A 75 -2.88 -0.29 -16.78
CA ILE A 75 -2.15 0.07 -18.01
C ILE A 75 -3.05 -0.19 -19.21
N ASP A 76 -3.15 0.76 -20.14
CA ASP A 76 -3.97 0.58 -21.34
C ASP A 76 -3.45 -0.55 -22.22
N GLN A 77 -4.35 -1.29 -22.86
CA GLN A 77 -3.96 -2.45 -23.67
C GLN A 77 -3.08 -2.03 -24.86
N GLU A 78 -3.34 -0.86 -25.44
CA GLU A 78 -2.56 -0.32 -26.57
C GLU A 78 -1.11 0.01 -26.23
N ASP A 79 -0.84 0.33 -24.96
CA ASP A 79 0.49 0.68 -24.47
C ASP A 79 1.29 -0.54 -24.01
N TRP A 80 0.67 -1.72 -23.97
CA TRP A 80 1.30 -2.94 -23.45
C TRP A 80 2.61 -3.30 -24.16
N LYS A 81 2.71 -3.01 -25.47
CA LYS A 81 3.94 -3.20 -26.26
C LYS A 81 5.17 -2.52 -25.66
N ASN A 82 4.99 -1.47 -24.86
CA ASN A 82 6.10 -0.75 -24.22
C ASN A 82 6.69 -1.51 -23.02
N PHE A 83 6.04 -2.59 -22.57
CA PHE A 83 6.40 -3.36 -21.38
C PHE A 83 6.96 -4.75 -21.71
N GLU A 84 7.23 -5.05 -22.98
CA GLU A 84 7.66 -6.39 -23.43
C GLU A 84 8.97 -6.88 -22.78
N ASN A 85 9.84 -5.95 -22.35
CA ASN A 85 11.13 -6.26 -21.71
C ASN A 85 11.10 -6.12 -20.18
N ILE A 86 9.94 -5.90 -19.56
CA ILE A 86 9.82 -5.73 -18.11
C ILE A 86 9.20 -6.99 -17.51
N THR A 87 9.82 -7.53 -16.47
CA THR A 87 9.30 -8.73 -15.80
C THR A 87 8.01 -8.39 -15.07
N ILE A 88 6.97 -9.19 -15.31
CA ILE A 88 5.69 -9.07 -14.60
C ILE A 88 5.37 -10.32 -13.80
N THR A 89 4.70 -10.13 -12.67
CA THR A 89 4.18 -11.22 -11.84
C THR A 89 2.84 -11.72 -12.37
N LYS A 90 1.98 -10.80 -12.81
CA LYS A 90 0.61 -11.12 -13.25
C LYS A 90 0.08 -10.06 -14.22
N LYS A 91 -0.79 -10.48 -15.14
CA LYS A 91 -1.57 -9.59 -16.01
C LYS A 91 -3.00 -10.10 -16.10
N GLU A 92 -3.96 -9.22 -15.84
CA GLU A 92 -5.40 -9.52 -15.89
C GLU A 92 -6.12 -8.47 -16.74
N SER A 93 -7.07 -8.89 -17.58
CA SER A 93 -7.91 -7.95 -18.34
C SER A 93 -9.04 -7.41 -17.48
N PHE A 94 -9.33 -6.10 -17.59
CA PHE A 94 -10.59 -5.57 -17.09
C PHE A 94 -11.71 -5.93 -18.09
N GLU A 95 -12.56 -6.89 -17.75
CA GLU A 95 -13.66 -7.29 -18.63
C GLU A 95 -14.68 -6.15 -18.84
N LYS A 96 -15.08 -5.90 -20.11
CA LYS A 96 -16.29 -5.12 -20.49
C LYS A 96 -16.31 -3.62 -20.12
N TYR A 97 -15.16 -2.96 -20.07
CA TYR A 97 -15.10 -1.52 -19.77
C TYR A 97 -14.10 -0.79 -20.68
N GLU A 98 -14.55 0.27 -21.35
CA GLU A 98 -13.70 1.16 -22.13
C GLU A 98 -13.16 2.34 -21.28
N PRO A 99 -11.94 2.83 -21.56
CA PRO A 99 -10.90 2.21 -22.39
C PRO A 99 -10.45 0.83 -21.87
N ALA A 100 -10.14 -0.05 -22.82
CA ALA A 100 -9.58 -1.36 -22.56
C ALA A 100 -8.21 -1.25 -21.87
N ALA A 101 -8.09 -1.86 -20.69
CA ALA A 101 -6.87 -1.85 -19.90
C ALA A 101 -6.59 -3.22 -19.26
N PHE A 102 -5.35 -3.40 -18.82
CA PHE A 102 -4.90 -4.49 -17.97
C PHE A 102 -4.66 -4.01 -16.54
N LEU A 103 -4.90 -4.88 -15.56
CA LEU A 103 -4.26 -4.82 -14.26
C LEU A 103 -2.96 -5.62 -14.35
N VAL A 104 -1.83 -4.92 -14.29
CA VAL A 104 -0.50 -5.52 -14.40
C VAL A 104 0.19 -5.44 -13.05
N THR A 105 0.71 -6.57 -12.59
CA THR A 105 1.43 -6.70 -11.32
C THR A 105 2.93 -6.81 -11.57
N PHE A 106 3.70 -5.99 -10.87
CA PHE A 106 5.16 -5.98 -10.87
C PHE A 106 5.68 -6.25 -9.45
N SER A 107 6.90 -6.78 -9.36
CA SER A 107 7.63 -6.78 -8.08
C SER A 107 8.03 -5.35 -7.71
N PHE A 108 8.33 -5.10 -6.43
CA PHE A 108 8.79 -3.80 -5.97
C PHE A 108 10.08 -3.37 -6.69
N ASP A 109 11.03 -4.28 -6.88
CA ASP A 109 12.29 -4.00 -7.58
C ASP A 109 12.06 -3.54 -9.03
N GLU A 110 11.18 -4.23 -9.76
CA GLU A 110 10.82 -3.86 -11.14
C GLU A 110 10.15 -2.49 -11.21
N VAL A 111 9.36 -2.12 -10.20
CA VAL A 111 8.76 -0.78 -10.10
C VAL A 111 9.83 0.28 -9.85
N VAL A 112 10.84 -0.02 -9.03
CA VAL A 112 11.93 0.92 -8.75
C VAL A 112 12.80 1.13 -9.99
N GLU A 113 13.18 0.06 -10.67
CA GLU A 113 14.02 0.10 -11.87
C GLU A 113 13.32 0.77 -13.06
N ASN A 114 12.03 0.49 -13.25
CA ASN A 114 11.25 0.98 -14.40
C ASN A 114 10.25 2.08 -14.03
N ARG A 115 10.51 2.81 -12.93
CA ARG A 115 9.57 3.74 -12.30
C ARG A 115 8.98 4.75 -13.26
N ASP A 116 9.82 5.41 -14.06
CA ASP A 116 9.38 6.49 -14.94
C ASP A 116 8.44 5.97 -16.03
N LEU A 117 8.76 4.82 -16.61
CA LEU A 117 7.95 4.19 -17.66
C LEU A 117 6.58 3.74 -17.10
N ILE A 118 6.60 2.98 -16.00
CA ILE A 118 5.38 2.49 -15.34
C ILE A 118 4.50 3.67 -14.93
N THR A 119 5.08 4.68 -14.26
CA THR A 119 4.34 5.85 -13.77
C THR A 119 3.74 6.66 -14.93
N LYS A 120 4.48 6.84 -16.04
CA LYS A 120 4.00 7.55 -17.23
C LYS A 120 2.74 6.90 -17.79
N TYR A 121 2.79 5.60 -18.10
CA TYR A 121 1.65 4.91 -18.72
C TYR A 121 0.50 4.66 -17.75
N TRP A 122 0.81 4.43 -16.46
CA TRP A 122 -0.20 4.38 -15.42
C TRP A 122 -1.00 5.69 -15.32
N LEU A 123 -0.31 6.84 -15.25
CA LEU A 123 -0.97 8.14 -15.18
C LEU A 123 -1.76 8.47 -16.45
N LYS A 124 -1.24 8.11 -17.64
CA LYS A 124 -1.97 8.23 -18.91
C LYS A 124 -3.29 7.47 -18.83
N SER A 125 -3.22 6.17 -18.51
CA SER A 125 -4.40 5.30 -18.40
C SER A 125 -5.41 5.81 -17.38
N CYS A 126 -4.95 6.25 -16.20
CA CYS A 126 -5.84 6.81 -15.19
C CYS A 126 -6.54 8.09 -15.64
N LYS A 127 -5.83 8.97 -16.36
CA LYS A 127 -6.38 10.22 -16.89
C LYS A 127 -7.44 9.97 -17.95
N GLU A 128 -7.18 9.04 -18.86
CA GLU A 128 -8.14 8.65 -19.92
C GLU A 128 -9.37 7.95 -19.34
N TYR A 129 -9.21 7.21 -18.25
CA TYR A 129 -10.31 6.52 -17.57
C TYR A 129 -11.13 7.41 -16.62
N LEU A 130 -10.56 8.52 -16.13
CA LEU A 130 -11.19 9.45 -15.17
C LEU A 130 -12.61 9.94 -15.54
N PRO A 131 -12.95 10.25 -16.81
CA PRO A 131 -14.30 10.70 -17.17
C PRO A 131 -15.34 9.58 -17.32
N SER A 132 -14.95 8.30 -17.18
CA SER A 132 -15.83 7.16 -17.53
C SER A 132 -17.08 7.01 -16.66
N GLN A 133 -17.05 7.47 -15.41
CA GLN A 133 -18.19 7.43 -14.49
C GLN A 133 -18.23 8.69 -13.62
N GLN A 134 -19.41 9.00 -13.08
CA GLN A 134 -19.58 10.08 -12.11
C GLN A 134 -19.28 9.63 -10.67
N ARG A 135 -19.35 8.32 -10.38
CA ARG A 135 -19.17 7.77 -9.05
C ARG A 135 -18.68 6.33 -9.08
N SER A 136 -17.82 5.99 -8.14
CA SER A 136 -17.39 4.60 -7.88
C SER A 136 -18.39 3.85 -6.99
N GLN A 137 -18.74 2.62 -7.36
CA GLN A 137 -19.54 1.71 -6.53
C GLN A 137 -18.85 1.39 -5.19
N TYR A 138 -17.53 1.54 -5.13
CA TYR A 138 -16.73 1.32 -3.93
C TYR A 138 -16.61 2.56 -3.06
N ARG A 139 -17.29 3.67 -3.37
CA ARG A 139 -17.17 4.93 -2.60
C ARG A 139 -17.48 4.75 -1.11
N LYS A 140 -18.39 3.85 -0.75
CA LYS A 140 -18.70 3.49 0.64
C LYS A 140 -17.51 2.92 1.44
N HIS A 141 -16.45 2.48 0.76
CA HIS A 141 -15.24 1.95 1.36
C HIS A 141 -14.09 2.98 1.37
N HIS A 142 -14.30 4.18 0.86
CA HIS A 142 -13.27 5.22 0.86
C HIS A 142 -12.90 5.57 2.31
N MET A 143 -11.60 5.62 2.60
CA MET A 143 -11.05 6.03 3.89
C MET A 143 -10.41 7.43 3.76
N PRO A 144 -11.06 8.49 4.28
CA PRO A 144 -10.56 9.87 4.21
C PRO A 144 -9.13 10.03 4.78
N GLU A 145 -8.77 9.26 5.81
CA GLU A 145 -7.44 9.33 6.41
C GLU A 145 -6.34 8.87 5.44
N LEU A 146 -6.60 7.92 4.53
CA LEU A 146 -5.63 7.55 3.48
C LEU A 146 -5.40 8.68 2.48
N PHE A 147 -6.45 9.44 2.16
CA PHE A 147 -6.32 10.62 1.30
C PHE A 147 -5.45 11.68 1.97
N ASN A 148 -5.66 11.91 3.27
CA ASN A 148 -4.84 12.82 4.06
C ASN A 148 -3.38 12.35 4.15
N ILE A 149 -3.12 11.05 4.32
CA ILE A 149 -1.75 10.49 4.33
C ILE A 149 -1.08 10.71 2.97
N ALA A 150 -1.79 10.48 1.86
CA ALA A 150 -1.23 10.68 0.53
C ALA A 150 -0.87 12.15 0.26
N THR A 151 -1.69 13.09 0.72
CA THR A 151 -1.54 14.52 0.40
C THR A 151 -0.67 15.29 1.38
N LYS A 152 -0.43 14.77 2.60
CA LYS A 152 0.34 15.41 3.67
C LYS A 152 1.49 14.49 4.10
N SER A 153 2.70 14.72 3.59
CA SER A 153 3.88 13.87 3.83
C SER A 153 4.18 13.66 5.32
N GLU A 154 4.05 14.70 6.14
CA GLU A 154 4.26 14.63 7.59
C GLU A 154 3.34 13.63 8.30
N LEU A 155 2.14 13.40 7.75
CA LEU A 155 1.21 12.43 8.31
C LEU A 155 1.70 11.01 8.04
N LEU A 156 2.22 10.74 6.84
CA LEU A 156 2.83 9.45 6.53
C LEU A 156 4.01 9.16 7.46
N ASP A 157 4.87 10.16 7.71
CA ASP A 157 6.01 9.99 8.61
C ASP A 157 5.56 9.56 10.01
N LYS A 158 4.49 10.17 10.55
CA LYS A 158 3.89 9.74 11.84
C LYS A 158 3.41 8.29 11.83
N TYR A 159 2.89 7.82 10.70
CA TYR A 159 2.46 6.43 10.53
C TYR A 159 3.62 5.45 10.41
N LEU A 160 4.76 5.90 9.86
CA LEU A 160 5.96 5.08 9.71
C LEU A 160 6.85 5.09 10.95
N MET A 161 6.68 6.05 11.87
CA MET A 161 7.33 6.01 13.17
C MET A 161 6.83 4.80 13.96
N ASP A 162 7.78 4.04 14.53
CA ASP A 162 7.44 3.04 15.53
C ASP A 162 6.84 3.72 16.76
N PRO A 163 5.81 3.15 17.41
CA PRO A 163 5.42 3.62 18.71
C PRO A 163 6.62 3.41 19.65
N ILE A 164 7.20 4.50 20.14
CA ILE A 164 8.30 4.47 21.12
C ILE A 164 7.95 3.55 22.32
N GLU A 165 6.65 3.39 22.63
CA GLU A 165 6.14 2.50 23.67
C GLU A 165 6.18 0.99 23.36
N SER A 166 6.18 0.54 22.10
CA SER A 166 6.18 -0.89 21.80
C SER A 166 7.57 -1.50 22.01
N TYR A 167 8.62 -0.74 21.67
CA TYR A 167 10.01 -1.13 21.94
C TYR A 167 10.31 -1.19 23.43
N SER A 168 9.83 -0.22 24.22
CA SER A 168 10.07 -0.24 25.67
C SER A 168 9.37 -1.41 26.36
N LYS A 169 8.14 -1.75 25.97
CA LYS A 169 7.41 -2.90 26.52
C LYS A 169 8.05 -4.24 26.13
N PHE A 170 8.50 -4.40 24.88
CA PHE A 170 9.16 -5.64 24.47
C PHE A 170 10.55 -5.78 25.11
N GLN A 171 11.30 -4.69 25.24
CA GLN A 171 12.55 -4.67 26.01
C GLN A 171 12.31 -5.01 27.47
N GLN A 172 11.26 -4.47 28.09
CA GLN A 172 10.88 -4.80 29.46
C GLN A 172 10.53 -6.29 29.60
N ILE A 173 9.74 -6.85 28.67
CA ILE A 173 9.43 -8.29 28.66
C ILE A 173 10.71 -9.14 28.54
N ILE A 174 11.66 -8.75 27.68
CA ILE A 174 12.96 -9.44 27.56
C ILE A 174 13.76 -9.35 28.86
N ILE A 175 13.76 -8.18 29.52
CA ILE A 175 14.45 -7.96 30.80
C ILE A 175 13.81 -8.85 31.87
N ASP A 176 12.50 -8.79 32.04
CA ASP A 176 11.73 -9.57 33.02
C ASP A 176 11.96 -11.09 32.81
N PHE A 177 11.98 -11.54 31.55
CA PHE A 177 12.22 -12.94 31.22
C PHE A 177 13.67 -13.38 31.54
N LYS A 178 14.67 -12.51 31.30
CA LYS A 178 16.07 -12.77 31.66
C LYS A 178 16.26 -12.83 33.18
N GLU A 179 15.60 -11.95 33.93
CA GLU A 179 15.64 -11.96 35.40
C GLU A 179 14.99 -13.22 35.97
N TYR A 180 13.85 -13.62 35.41
CA TYR A 180 13.17 -14.87 35.79
C TYR A 180 14.07 -16.09 35.60
N ILE A 181 14.70 -16.26 34.42
CA ILE A 181 15.62 -17.39 34.15
C ILE A 181 16.78 -17.41 35.16
N LYS A 182 17.42 -16.26 35.42
CA LYS A 182 18.50 -16.17 36.42
C LYS A 182 18.02 -16.56 37.82
N SER A 183 16.79 -16.21 38.18
CA SER A 183 16.23 -16.59 39.47
C SER A 183 16.00 -18.10 39.58
N GLU A 184 15.59 -18.76 38.50
CA GLU A 184 15.40 -20.22 38.46
C GLU A 184 16.74 -20.98 38.49
N ASP A 185 17.76 -20.52 37.76
CA ASP A 185 19.13 -21.07 37.86
C ASP A 185 19.69 -20.94 39.28
N SER A 186 19.39 -19.84 39.98
CA SER A 186 19.79 -19.67 41.38
C SER A 186 19.07 -20.61 42.35
N LYS A 187 17.82 -20.99 42.04
CA LYS A 187 17.04 -21.95 42.86
C LYS A 187 17.52 -23.38 42.63
N LEU A 188 17.85 -23.75 41.40
CA LEU A 188 18.37 -25.08 41.06
C LEU A 188 19.77 -25.33 41.64
N ASN A 189 20.63 -24.31 41.68
CA ASN A 189 21.96 -24.43 42.29
C ASN A 189 21.94 -24.52 43.83
N ASN A 190 20.84 -24.11 44.47
CA ASN A 190 20.65 -24.18 45.93
C ASN A 190 19.82 -25.41 46.35
N PHE A 191 19.47 -26.29 45.41
CA PHE A 191 18.83 -27.57 45.69
C PHE A 191 19.92 -28.61 46.00
N GLU A 192 20.20 -28.88 47.27
CA GLU A 192 20.94 -30.07 47.69
C GLU A 192 19.99 -31.29 47.65
N ILE A 193 20.39 -32.37 46.96
CA ILE A 193 19.67 -33.65 46.91
C ILE A 193 19.89 -34.45 48.18
#